data_AF-A0A6J7VBT9-F1
#
_entry.id   AF-A0A6J7VBT9-F1
#
_cell.length_a   1.000
_cell.length_b   1.000
_cell.length_c   1.000
_cell.angle_alpha   90.00
_cell.angle_beta   90.00
_cell.angle_gamma   90.00
#
_symmetry.space_group_name_H-M   'P 1'
#
loop_
_entity.id
_entity.type
_entity.pdbx_description
1 polymer ?
#
loop_
_entity_poly.entity_id
_entity_poly.type
_entity_poly.pdbx_seq_one_letter_code
_entity_poly.pdbx_strand_id
1 'polypeptide(L)'
;MNEELQHGRAAAIWEVLISRAAEDKTLTYKSLSEEVNVHHRALRHALEVIQEYCQTHKLPHLTALVVNSTTGVPGAGNNLDDSQLEKEYQRIFRYKWAAMLNPFNNENLKNTHSWWESSLEEKFWVESTDRTDIGRNLLAPISTHAGQKLVAFVEDGDVVFHYYQPTKSIVAFSVARGFPKIGEIRWPDRKKSEISPAYKIDLINYTELDEPITLKEIQDKQGSIRTIKSALDKKYDGKSIYFPFQIPKEKVIQPAQGAYLSKMPKALVDLFPTAVQQLGVDIAPEISHIKSPITSRLATYKPTSPKPPAESSYGIQTDEKKKKATELRGMALATNYLEKLGYAVEDVSSQKRLGYDLRAVKGDEVVGVEVKASIMSRIEVAVTTAEVEYAQIAGEEFRSLLYVVDQIVCTKDGDEYKTSGGRERFWWDWNPDEDSLSPIDYRFTLPTA
;
A
#
# COMPACT_ATOMS: atom_id res chain seq x y z
N MET A 1 12.99 4.87 5.85
CA MET A 1 11.60 5.36 5.96
C MET A 1 11.04 5.37 4.55
N ASN A 2 9.77 5.04 4.29
CA ASN A 2 9.27 5.07 2.90
C ASN A 2 8.87 6.51 2.53
N GLU A 3 9.80 7.21 1.88
CA GLU A 3 9.70 8.61 1.46
C GLU A 3 8.61 8.81 0.39
N GLU A 4 8.43 7.85 -0.52
CA GLU A 4 7.41 7.84 -1.57
C GLU A 4 5.99 7.87 -0.98
N LEU A 5 5.77 7.09 0.08
CA LEU A 5 4.47 6.99 0.76
C LEU A 5 4.06 8.30 1.46
N GLN A 6 5.04 9.09 1.93
CA GLN A 6 4.75 10.37 2.57
C GLN A 6 4.51 11.48 1.56
N HIS A 7 5.17 11.45 0.40
CA HIS A 7 4.90 12.39 -0.69
C HIS A 7 3.48 12.23 -1.26
N GLY A 8 3.01 10.99 -1.49
CA GLY A 8 1.63 10.74 -1.94
C GLY A 8 0.58 11.23 -0.93
N ARG A 9 0.83 11.03 0.37
CA ARG A 9 -0.03 11.56 1.44
C ARG A 9 0.04 13.07 1.57
N ALA A 10 1.23 13.66 1.39
CA ALA A 10 1.41 15.11 1.38
C ALA A 10 0.62 15.76 0.23
N ALA A 11 0.56 15.13 -0.94
CA ALA A 11 -0.25 15.61 -2.06
C ALA A 11 -1.75 15.71 -1.72
N ALA A 12 -2.33 14.66 -1.11
CA ALA A 12 -3.73 14.65 -0.70
C ALA A 12 -4.01 15.67 0.43
N ILE A 13 -3.17 15.70 1.46
CA ILE A 13 -3.30 16.63 2.59
C ILE A 13 -3.18 18.08 2.12
N TRP A 14 -2.26 18.40 1.22
CA TRP A 14 -2.04 19.76 0.73
C TRP A 14 -3.28 20.37 0.08
N GLU A 15 -4.04 19.62 -0.73
CA GLU A 15 -5.30 20.12 -1.32
C GLU A 15 -6.33 20.47 -0.23
N VAL A 16 -6.48 19.61 0.79
CA VAL A 16 -7.41 19.84 1.92
C VAL A 16 -6.99 21.08 2.72
N LEU A 17 -5.69 21.23 3.02
CA LEU A 17 -5.20 22.38 3.77
C LEU A 17 -5.33 23.70 3.00
N ILE A 18 -5.13 23.71 1.67
CA ILE A 18 -5.43 24.90 0.85
C ILE A 18 -6.92 25.24 0.92
N SER A 19 -7.81 24.25 0.81
CA SER A 19 -9.25 24.49 0.92
C SER A 19 -9.59 25.16 2.25
N ARG A 20 -9.05 24.65 3.36
CA ARG A 20 -9.27 25.25 4.68
C ARG A 20 -8.64 26.63 4.84
N ALA A 21 -7.49 26.87 4.24
CA ALA A 21 -6.86 28.20 4.17
C ALA A 21 -7.72 29.22 3.42
N ALA A 22 -8.45 28.80 2.38
CA ALA A 22 -9.36 29.66 1.61
C ALA A 22 -10.74 29.87 2.29
N GLU A 23 -11.07 29.05 3.28
CA GLU A 23 -12.29 29.16 4.11
C GLU A 23 -12.05 29.90 5.44
N ASP A 24 -10.82 30.37 5.71
CA ASP A 24 -10.35 30.91 7.00
C ASP A 24 -10.60 29.95 8.19
N LYS A 25 -10.44 28.64 7.96
CA LYS A 25 -10.74 27.58 8.95
C LYS A 25 -9.53 26.74 9.32
N THR A 26 -9.55 26.22 10.54
CA THR A 26 -8.74 25.08 10.98
C THR A 26 -9.53 23.78 10.85
N LEU A 27 -8.84 22.63 10.92
CA LEU A 27 -9.47 21.31 10.99
C LEU A 27 -8.75 20.42 12.00
N THR A 28 -9.45 19.42 12.54
CA THR A 28 -8.83 18.51 13.51
C THR A 28 -8.02 17.42 12.81
N TYR A 29 -7.02 16.85 13.50
CA TYR A 29 -6.33 15.64 13.03
C TYR A 29 -7.28 14.50 12.65
N LYS A 30 -8.45 14.40 13.32
CA LYS A 30 -9.49 13.41 13.01
C LYS A 30 -10.19 13.73 11.68
N SER A 31 -10.73 14.94 11.49
CA SER A 31 -11.41 15.28 10.22
C SER A 31 -10.44 15.26 9.05
N LEU A 32 -9.17 15.68 9.23
CA LEU A 32 -8.15 15.51 8.20
C LEU A 32 -7.95 14.02 7.86
N SER A 33 -7.87 13.13 8.85
CA SER A 33 -7.69 11.69 8.59
C SER A 33 -8.85 11.06 7.82
N GLU A 34 -10.07 11.52 8.10
CA GLU A 34 -11.31 11.08 7.44
C GLU A 34 -11.38 11.62 6.00
N GLU A 35 -11.08 12.90 5.79
CA GLU A 35 -11.16 13.58 4.49
C GLU A 35 -10.10 13.10 3.48
N VAL A 36 -8.88 12.75 3.92
CA VAL A 36 -7.86 12.16 3.02
C VAL A 36 -7.83 10.64 3.02
N ASN A 37 -8.71 9.97 3.79
CA ASN A 37 -8.69 8.51 4.01
C ASN A 37 -7.30 7.98 4.42
N VAL A 38 -6.60 8.70 5.31
CA VAL A 38 -5.28 8.35 5.83
C VAL A 38 -5.33 8.35 7.34
N HIS A 39 -5.15 7.17 7.93
CA HIS A 39 -5.20 6.99 9.38
C HIS A 39 -4.34 8.02 10.15
N HIS A 40 -4.90 8.60 11.22
CA HIS A 40 -4.34 9.77 11.92
C HIS A 40 -2.86 9.63 12.33
N ARG A 41 -2.39 8.42 12.69
CA ARG A 41 -0.98 8.15 13.04
C ARG A 41 -0.02 8.37 11.86
N ALA A 42 -0.49 8.16 10.62
CA ALA A 42 0.29 8.31 9.40
C ALA A 42 0.35 9.77 8.91
N LEU A 43 -0.57 10.65 9.35
CA LEU A 43 -0.58 12.07 8.98
C LEU A 43 0.70 12.79 9.40
N ARG A 44 1.29 12.43 10.55
CA ARG A 44 2.47 13.12 11.12
C ARG A 44 3.60 13.28 10.11
N HIS A 45 3.99 12.20 9.43
CA HIS A 45 5.13 12.20 8.52
C HIS A 45 4.82 12.89 7.18
N ALA A 46 3.57 12.85 6.72
CA ALA A 46 3.15 13.60 5.54
C ALA A 46 3.03 15.11 5.83
N LEU A 47 2.60 15.48 7.04
CA LEU A 47 2.64 16.86 7.52
C LEU A 47 4.07 17.37 7.71
N GLU A 48 4.99 16.52 8.17
CA GLU A 48 6.43 16.82 8.29
C GLU A 48 7.03 17.20 6.92
N VAL A 49 6.73 16.43 5.86
CA VAL A 49 7.11 16.74 4.45
C VAL A 49 6.51 18.07 3.96
N ILE A 50 5.23 18.35 4.26
CA ILE A 50 4.60 19.65 3.94
C ILE A 50 5.30 20.81 4.68
N GLN A 51 5.60 20.61 5.96
CA GLN A 51 6.18 21.62 6.82
C GLN A 51 7.61 21.98 6.39
N GLU A 52 8.43 20.99 6.05
CA GLU A 52 9.79 21.18 5.52
C GLU A 52 9.79 21.93 4.19
N TYR A 53 8.86 21.60 3.28
CA TYR A 53 8.71 22.33 2.02
C TYR A 53 8.33 23.80 2.25
N CYS A 54 7.35 24.07 3.12
CA CYS A 54 6.94 25.43 3.49
C CYS A 54 8.10 26.25 4.06
N GLN A 55 8.88 25.65 4.97
CA GLN A 55 10.06 26.30 5.57
C GLN A 55 11.13 26.60 4.52
N THR A 56 11.47 25.61 3.68
CA THR A 56 12.49 25.74 2.62
C THR A 56 12.16 26.86 1.63
N HIS A 57 10.88 26.96 1.23
CA HIS A 57 10.40 27.96 0.28
C HIS A 57 9.92 29.27 0.94
N LYS A 58 10.10 29.42 2.27
CA LYS A 58 9.69 30.59 3.08
C LYS A 58 8.20 30.94 2.97
N LEU A 59 7.37 29.92 2.73
CA LEU A 59 5.91 30.01 2.72
C LEU A 59 5.36 30.13 4.15
N PRO A 60 4.09 30.50 4.34
CA PRO A 60 3.43 30.30 5.63
C PRO A 60 3.34 28.81 5.98
N HIS A 61 3.35 28.48 7.26
CA HIS A 61 3.35 27.11 7.76
C HIS A 61 1.95 26.47 7.64
N LEU A 62 1.61 25.99 6.45
CA LEU A 62 0.26 25.48 6.12
C LEU A 62 -0.24 24.38 7.09
N THR A 63 0.66 23.58 7.67
CA THR A 63 0.31 22.54 8.66
C THR A 63 -0.19 23.08 10.00
N ALA A 64 -0.03 24.37 10.29
CA ALA A 64 -0.62 25.02 11.46
C ALA A 64 -2.16 25.03 11.44
N LEU A 65 -2.79 24.79 10.29
CA LEU A 65 -4.26 24.63 10.24
C LEU A 65 -4.76 23.33 10.89
N VAL A 66 -3.87 22.35 11.13
CA VAL A 66 -4.23 21.07 11.73
C VAL A 66 -4.10 21.14 13.25
N VAL A 67 -5.24 21.17 13.93
CA VAL A 67 -5.32 21.42 15.38
C VAL A 67 -5.76 20.19 16.18
N ASN A 68 -5.41 20.16 17.45
CA ASN A 68 -5.95 19.22 18.41
C ASN A 68 -7.42 19.58 18.74
N SER A 69 -8.31 18.58 18.77
CA SER A 69 -9.75 18.79 18.99
C SER A 69 -10.12 19.33 20.38
N THR A 70 -9.24 19.18 21.37
CA THR A 70 -9.49 19.56 22.77
C THR A 70 -8.86 20.90 23.11
N THR A 71 -7.65 21.18 22.60
CA THR A 71 -6.92 22.41 22.92
C THR A 71 -7.03 23.50 21.85
N GLY A 72 -7.50 23.18 20.64
CA GLY A 72 -7.64 24.14 19.53
C GLY A 72 -6.31 24.61 18.92
N VAL A 73 -5.16 24.15 19.43
CA VAL A 73 -3.82 24.51 18.94
C VAL A 73 -3.19 23.37 18.13
N PRO A 74 -2.22 23.67 17.24
CA PRO A 74 -1.49 22.67 16.47
C PRO A 74 -0.68 21.72 17.35
N GLY A 75 -0.39 20.51 16.83
CA GLY A 75 0.49 19.56 17.51
C GLY A 75 1.95 20.04 17.60
N ALA A 76 2.71 19.41 18.50
CA ALA A 76 4.07 19.79 18.93
C ALA A 76 5.17 19.86 17.84
N GLY A 77 4.85 19.66 16.56
CA GLY A 77 5.74 19.97 15.44
C GLY A 77 5.77 21.47 15.09
N ASN A 78 4.77 22.25 15.51
CA ASN A 78 4.76 23.71 15.36
C ASN A 78 5.29 24.38 16.64
N ASN A 79 6.57 24.74 16.63
CA ASN A 79 7.27 25.42 17.74
C ASN A 79 6.93 26.93 17.84
N LEU A 80 5.65 27.30 17.68
CA LEU A 80 5.18 28.70 17.70
C LEU A 80 4.47 29.01 19.02
N ASP A 81 4.75 30.17 19.62
CA ASP A 81 3.95 30.71 20.72
C ASP A 81 2.60 31.26 20.23
N ASP A 82 1.63 31.45 21.13
CA ASP A 82 0.28 31.92 20.78
C ASP A 82 0.27 33.22 19.95
N SER A 83 1.19 34.15 20.22
CA SER A 83 1.30 35.42 19.50
C SER A 83 1.98 35.28 18.14
N GLN A 84 2.80 34.24 17.96
CA GLN A 84 3.38 33.86 16.67
C GLN A 84 2.35 33.08 15.84
N LEU A 85 1.58 32.19 16.47
CA LEU A 85 0.56 31.37 15.83
C LEU A 85 -0.57 32.21 15.21
N GLU A 86 -1.08 33.21 15.93
CA GLU A 86 -2.08 34.15 15.36
C GLU A 86 -1.53 34.90 14.15
N LYS A 87 -0.27 35.38 14.21
CA LYS A 87 0.39 36.00 13.06
C LYS A 87 0.57 35.03 11.90
N GLU A 88 0.80 33.75 12.20
CA GLU A 88 0.94 32.70 11.19
C GLU A 88 -0.39 32.38 10.51
N TYR A 89 -1.51 32.32 11.24
CA TYR A 89 -2.84 32.21 10.65
C TYR A 89 -3.14 33.40 9.72
N GLN A 90 -2.87 34.63 10.16
CA GLN A 90 -3.01 35.82 9.30
C GLN A 90 -2.11 35.75 8.05
N ARG A 91 -0.92 35.12 8.12
CA ARG A 91 -0.08 34.86 6.95
C ARG A 91 -0.67 33.79 6.04
N ILE A 92 -1.17 32.68 6.59
CA ILE A 92 -1.76 31.57 5.84
C ILE A 92 -3.00 32.05 5.08
N PHE A 93 -3.99 32.62 5.76
CA PHE A 93 -5.27 33.02 5.16
C PHE A 93 -5.11 34.11 4.08
N ARG A 94 -4.14 35.02 4.22
CA ARG A 94 -3.87 36.07 3.22
C ARG A 94 -2.97 35.61 2.07
N TYR A 95 -2.39 34.41 2.14
CA TYR A 95 -1.51 33.92 1.09
C TYR A 95 -2.30 33.38 -0.09
N LYS A 96 -1.82 33.65 -1.32
CA LYS A 96 -2.52 33.29 -2.56
C LYS A 96 -2.31 31.81 -2.94
N TRP A 97 -2.72 30.89 -2.06
CA TRP A 97 -2.55 29.44 -2.26
C TRP A 97 -3.12 28.94 -3.60
N ALA A 98 -4.27 29.47 -4.04
CA ALA A 98 -4.90 29.12 -5.32
C ALA A 98 -4.05 29.50 -6.56
N ALA A 99 -3.01 30.32 -6.41
CA ALA A 99 -2.05 30.63 -7.47
C ALA A 99 -0.81 29.71 -7.45
N MET A 100 -0.70 28.82 -6.46
CA MET A 100 0.35 27.80 -6.41
C MET A 100 -0.16 26.47 -6.94
N LEU A 101 0.71 25.78 -7.65
CA LEU A 101 0.53 24.39 -8.00
C LEU A 101 0.90 23.53 -6.77
N ASN A 102 0.25 22.38 -6.60
CA ASN A 102 0.52 21.51 -5.45
C ASN A 102 1.89 20.84 -5.66
N PRO A 103 2.90 21.10 -4.81
CA PRO A 103 4.28 20.71 -5.07
C PRO A 103 4.55 19.21 -4.84
N PHE A 104 3.60 18.52 -4.19
CA PHE A 104 3.63 17.07 -3.95
C PHE A 104 2.79 16.31 -4.97
N ASN A 105 1.82 16.99 -5.59
CA ASN A 105 1.07 16.48 -6.72
C ASN A 105 1.89 16.74 -7.99
N ASN A 106 2.25 15.70 -8.73
CA ASN A 106 2.81 15.94 -10.05
C ASN A 106 1.72 16.56 -10.93
N GLU A 107 1.87 17.85 -11.25
CA GLU A 107 0.86 18.84 -11.72
C GLU A 107 -0.04 18.41 -12.90
N ASN A 108 0.29 17.27 -13.49
CA ASN A 108 -0.20 16.75 -14.74
C ASN A 108 -1.52 15.95 -14.64
N LEU A 109 -2.02 15.64 -13.44
CA LEU A 109 -3.18 14.76 -13.23
C LEU A 109 -4.54 15.47 -13.31
N LYS A 110 -4.67 16.70 -12.80
CA LYS A 110 -5.97 17.43 -12.63
C LYS A 110 -6.81 17.63 -13.91
N ASN A 111 -6.19 17.52 -15.09
CA ASN A 111 -6.85 17.67 -16.39
C ASN A 111 -7.04 16.33 -17.14
N THR A 112 -6.87 15.19 -16.45
CA THR A 112 -7.13 13.86 -17.03
C THR A 112 -8.63 13.58 -16.98
N HIS A 113 -9.20 13.10 -18.08
CA HIS A 113 -10.62 12.78 -18.14
C HIS A 113 -10.86 11.33 -17.72
N SER A 114 -10.87 11.09 -16.40
CA SER A 114 -10.99 9.77 -15.77
C SER A 114 -12.40 9.18 -15.83
N TRP A 115 -12.94 9.02 -17.03
CA TRP A 115 -14.32 8.55 -17.25
C TRP A 115 -14.65 7.17 -16.66
N TRP A 116 -13.64 6.40 -16.26
CA TRP A 116 -13.75 5.07 -15.66
C TRP A 116 -13.95 5.08 -14.14
N GLU A 117 -13.57 6.13 -13.40
CA GLU A 117 -13.54 6.17 -11.93
C GLU A 117 -14.90 5.85 -11.26
N SER A 118 -16.01 6.04 -11.97
CA SER A 118 -17.36 5.74 -11.49
C SER A 118 -17.86 4.32 -11.82
N SER A 119 -17.01 3.45 -12.38
CA SER A 119 -17.41 2.12 -12.89
C SER A 119 -16.39 1.03 -12.54
N LEU A 120 -16.76 0.17 -11.58
CA LEU A 120 -16.00 -1.04 -11.19
C LEU A 120 -15.77 -2.01 -12.35
N GLU A 121 -16.58 -1.94 -13.42
CA GLU A 121 -16.40 -2.75 -14.62
C GLU A 121 -15.30 -2.22 -15.55
N GLU A 122 -14.90 -0.96 -15.46
CA GLU A 122 -13.93 -0.31 -16.36
C GLU A 122 -12.49 -0.39 -15.83
N LYS A 123 -12.17 -1.48 -15.15
CA LYS A 123 -10.90 -1.80 -14.47
C LYS A 123 -9.77 -2.35 -15.36
N PHE A 124 -9.87 -2.13 -16.67
CA PHE A 124 -8.99 -2.74 -17.67
C PHE A 124 -8.10 -1.70 -18.37
N TRP A 125 -6.85 -2.09 -18.61
CA TRP A 125 -5.80 -1.30 -19.24
C TRP A 125 -5.04 -2.12 -20.27
N VAL A 126 -4.31 -1.45 -21.14
CA VAL A 126 -3.31 -2.12 -21.98
C VAL A 126 -1.99 -1.34 -21.98
N GLU A 127 -0.90 -2.04 -21.63
CA GLU A 127 0.48 -1.59 -21.77
C GLU A 127 0.97 -1.94 -23.18
N SER A 128 1.49 -0.96 -23.91
CA SER A 128 2.21 -1.15 -25.17
C SER A 128 3.71 -1.11 -24.88
N THR A 129 4.38 -2.26 -24.99
CA THR A 129 5.75 -2.43 -24.50
C THR A 129 6.62 -3.26 -25.45
N ASP A 130 7.92 -2.95 -25.47
CA ASP A 130 8.98 -3.74 -26.07
C ASP A 130 9.93 -4.35 -25.01
N ARG A 131 9.62 -4.13 -23.71
CA ARG A 131 10.37 -4.69 -22.58
C ARG A 131 10.38 -6.21 -22.59
N THR A 132 11.49 -6.78 -22.15
CA THR A 132 11.62 -8.23 -21.92
C THR A 132 11.15 -8.68 -20.54
N ASP A 133 10.99 -7.75 -19.59
CA ASP A 133 10.49 -8.01 -18.22
C ASP A 133 8.99 -7.69 -18.07
N ILE A 134 8.19 -8.16 -19.04
CA ILE A 134 6.74 -7.99 -19.08
C ILE A 134 6.11 -8.51 -17.78
N GLY A 135 5.07 -7.83 -17.28
CA GLY A 135 4.37 -8.24 -16.05
C GLY A 135 5.11 -7.99 -14.74
N ARG A 136 6.30 -7.37 -14.76
CA ARG A 136 7.04 -7.01 -13.53
C ARG A 136 6.43 -5.81 -12.80
N ASN A 137 6.12 -4.76 -13.57
CA ASN A 137 5.55 -3.49 -13.10
C ASN A 137 5.11 -2.67 -14.31
N LEU A 138 4.22 -1.70 -14.09
CA LEU A 138 4.17 -0.52 -14.95
C LEU A 138 5.22 0.47 -14.45
N LEU A 139 6.00 1.05 -15.37
CA LEU A 139 7.04 2.03 -15.06
C LEU A 139 7.08 3.11 -16.14
N ALA A 140 6.53 4.28 -15.85
CA ALA A 140 6.46 5.40 -16.78
C ALA A 140 7.13 6.65 -16.22
N PRO A 141 7.98 7.36 -16.99
CA PRO A 141 8.53 8.63 -16.56
C PRO A 141 7.41 9.64 -16.33
N ILE A 142 7.54 10.45 -15.29
CA ILE A 142 6.60 11.53 -14.99
C ILE A 142 6.69 12.55 -16.11
N SER A 143 5.63 12.70 -16.90
CA SER A 143 5.65 13.58 -18.08
C SER A 143 4.26 14.11 -18.48
N THR A 144 4.24 14.98 -19.48
CA THR A 144 3.01 15.50 -20.10
C THR A 144 2.34 14.51 -21.07
N HIS A 145 2.97 13.38 -21.41
CA HIS A 145 2.42 12.40 -22.35
C HIS A 145 1.24 11.62 -21.72
N ALA A 146 0.08 11.69 -22.36
CA ALA A 146 -1.17 11.11 -21.85
C ALA A 146 -1.01 9.66 -21.36
N GLY A 147 -0.46 8.77 -22.20
CA GLY A 147 -0.30 7.35 -21.84
C GLY A 147 0.73 7.05 -20.75
N GLN A 148 1.60 8.00 -20.39
CA GLN A 148 2.53 7.84 -19.26
C GLN A 148 1.89 8.32 -17.94
N LYS A 149 1.05 9.36 -18.00
CA LYS A 149 0.26 9.83 -16.85
C LYS A 149 -0.75 8.80 -16.34
N LEU A 150 -1.31 7.99 -17.25
CA LEU A 150 -2.35 7.01 -16.90
C LEU A 150 -1.89 5.98 -15.86
N VAL A 151 -0.58 5.74 -15.71
CA VAL A 151 -0.05 4.86 -14.65
C VAL A 151 -0.44 5.35 -13.25
N ALA A 152 -0.62 6.66 -13.06
CA ALA A 152 -1.06 7.24 -11.78
C ALA A 152 -2.55 7.02 -11.46
N PHE A 153 -3.34 6.48 -12.40
CA PHE A 153 -4.78 6.19 -12.27
C PHE A 153 -5.10 4.69 -12.24
N VAL A 154 -4.06 3.84 -12.16
CA VAL A 154 -4.24 2.38 -12.01
C VAL A 154 -4.46 2.06 -10.53
N GLU A 155 -5.53 1.33 -10.23
CA GLU A 155 -5.92 0.94 -8.87
C GLU A 155 -5.52 -0.51 -8.54
N ASP A 156 -5.58 -0.88 -7.26
CA ASP A 156 -5.32 -2.25 -6.82
C ASP A 156 -6.38 -3.21 -7.40
N GLY A 157 -5.94 -4.33 -7.98
CA GLY A 157 -6.86 -5.28 -8.65
C GLY A 157 -7.25 -4.93 -10.09
N ASP A 158 -6.79 -3.80 -10.63
CA ASP A 158 -6.92 -3.49 -12.06
C ASP A 158 -6.18 -4.52 -12.91
N VAL A 159 -6.72 -4.79 -14.11
CA VAL A 159 -6.14 -5.74 -15.07
C VAL A 159 -5.37 -4.98 -16.14
N VAL A 160 -4.11 -5.36 -16.34
CA VAL A 160 -3.23 -4.81 -17.37
C VAL A 160 -2.97 -5.87 -18.43
N PHE A 161 -3.49 -5.69 -19.64
CA PHE A 161 -3.11 -6.48 -20.80
C PHE A 161 -1.76 -5.99 -21.36
N HIS A 162 -0.92 -6.89 -21.85
CA HIS A 162 0.40 -6.56 -22.39
C HIS A 162 0.44 -6.73 -23.92
N TYR A 163 0.37 -5.62 -24.65
CA TYR A 163 0.62 -5.58 -26.09
C TYR A 163 2.13 -5.53 -26.33
N TYR A 164 2.69 -6.67 -26.76
CA TYR A 164 4.11 -6.79 -27.03
C TYR A 164 4.42 -6.36 -28.47
N GLN A 165 5.14 -5.24 -28.60
CA GLN A 165 5.40 -4.60 -29.89
C GLN A 165 6.16 -5.49 -30.91
N PRO A 166 7.17 -6.31 -30.51
CA PRO A 166 7.89 -7.18 -31.45
C PRO A 166 7.01 -8.24 -32.13
N THR A 167 6.07 -8.85 -31.39
CA THR A 167 5.13 -9.85 -31.95
C THR A 167 3.85 -9.23 -32.50
N LYS A 168 3.59 -7.94 -32.20
CA LYS A 168 2.38 -7.21 -32.59
C LYS A 168 1.10 -7.89 -32.12
N SER A 169 1.09 -8.33 -30.87
CA SER A 169 -0.02 -9.07 -30.26
C SER A 169 -0.17 -8.67 -28.79
N ILE A 170 -1.39 -8.80 -28.24
CA ILE A 170 -1.55 -8.92 -26.78
C ILE A 170 -1.16 -10.35 -26.42
N VAL A 171 -0.13 -10.50 -25.60
CA VAL A 171 0.50 -11.81 -25.29
C VAL A 171 0.21 -12.31 -23.89
N ALA A 172 -0.18 -11.42 -22.98
CA ALA A 172 -0.34 -11.73 -21.56
C ALA A 172 -1.26 -10.70 -20.89
N PHE A 173 -1.65 -10.98 -19.65
CA PHE A 173 -2.17 -9.99 -18.71
C PHE A 173 -1.49 -10.13 -17.33
N SER A 174 -1.63 -9.09 -16.51
CA SER A 174 -1.26 -9.08 -15.09
C SER A 174 -2.30 -8.32 -14.28
N VAL A 175 -2.21 -8.42 -12.95
CA VAL A 175 -3.02 -7.66 -11.99
C VAL A 175 -2.15 -6.61 -11.29
N ALA A 176 -2.67 -5.39 -11.18
CA ALA A 176 -2.02 -4.30 -10.46
C ALA A 176 -2.06 -4.55 -8.94
N ARG A 177 -0.95 -4.30 -8.25
CA ARG A 177 -0.82 -4.49 -6.79
C ARG A 177 -0.53 -3.20 -6.05
N GLY A 178 -1.45 -2.85 -5.16
CA GLY A 178 -1.46 -1.61 -4.39
C GLY A 178 -1.69 -0.40 -5.28
N PHE A 179 -1.05 0.71 -4.93
CA PHE A 179 -1.22 1.99 -5.62
C PHE A 179 0.07 2.44 -6.31
N PRO A 180 -0.01 3.32 -7.32
CA PRO A 180 1.15 3.90 -7.98
C PRO A 180 2.01 4.71 -7.01
N LYS A 181 3.33 4.50 -7.09
CA LYS A 181 4.36 5.15 -6.28
C LYS A 181 5.27 5.97 -7.19
N ILE A 182 6.05 6.87 -6.61
CA ILE A 182 7.14 7.54 -7.32
C ILE A 182 8.39 6.67 -7.18
N GLY A 183 8.74 5.94 -8.24
CA GLY A 183 10.01 5.26 -8.38
C GLY A 183 10.97 6.03 -9.29
N GLU A 184 12.02 5.34 -9.72
CA GLU A 184 13.06 5.86 -10.59
C GLU A 184 13.08 5.10 -11.93
N ILE A 185 13.28 5.84 -13.04
CA ILE A 185 13.53 5.25 -14.36
C ILE A 185 14.81 5.82 -14.96
N ARG A 186 15.51 4.96 -15.71
CA ARG A 186 16.64 5.34 -16.56
C ARG A 186 16.27 5.07 -18.02
N TRP A 187 16.30 6.12 -18.85
CA TRP A 187 15.91 6.04 -20.26
C TRP A 187 16.83 5.07 -21.05
N PRO A 188 16.31 3.96 -21.63
CA PRO A 188 17.13 2.94 -22.29
C PRO A 188 17.81 3.42 -23.58
N ASP A 189 17.16 4.31 -24.31
CA ASP A 189 17.61 4.89 -25.59
C ASP A 189 18.77 5.89 -25.43
N ARG A 190 18.92 6.47 -24.24
CA ARG A 190 19.92 7.50 -23.94
C ARG A 190 21.07 6.89 -23.14
N LYS A 191 22.19 6.59 -23.84
CA LYS A 191 23.41 5.97 -23.26
C LYS A 191 24.06 6.73 -22.08
N LYS A 192 23.61 7.95 -21.76
CA LYS A 192 23.95 8.73 -20.56
C LYS A 192 22.72 9.43 -19.95
N SER A 193 21.58 8.75 -19.86
CA SER A 193 20.43 9.25 -19.11
C SER A 193 20.74 9.33 -17.61
N GLU A 194 20.47 10.50 -17.04
CA GLU A 194 20.31 10.67 -15.60
C GLU A 194 19.05 9.95 -15.13
N ILE A 195 19.04 9.53 -13.87
CA ILE A 195 17.87 8.91 -13.24
C ILE A 195 16.77 9.97 -13.14
N SER A 196 15.56 9.62 -13.56
CA SER A 196 14.41 10.51 -13.58
C SER A 196 13.25 9.94 -12.75
N PRO A 197 12.46 10.77 -12.06
CA PRO A 197 11.24 10.32 -11.38
C PRO A 197 10.24 9.65 -12.34
N ALA A 198 9.62 8.57 -11.87
CA ALA A 198 8.70 7.73 -12.63
C ALA A 198 7.50 7.30 -11.77
N TYR A 199 6.32 7.21 -12.38
CA TYR A 199 5.22 6.44 -11.81
C TYR A 199 5.54 4.95 -11.92
N LYS A 200 5.46 4.24 -10.80
CA LYS A 200 5.69 2.80 -10.70
C LYS A 200 4.55 2.14 -9.94
N ILE A 201 3.93 1.12 -10.53
CA ILE A 201 3.05 0.18 -9.80
C ILE A 201 3.51 -1.24 -10.08
N ASP A 202 3.67 -2.03 -9.02
CA ASP A 202 4.10 -3.43 -9.14
C ASP A 202 2.95 -4.27 -9.70
N LEU A 203 3.28 -5.21 -10.59
CA LEU A 203 2.32 -6.12 -11.20
C LEU A 203 2.53 -7.53 -10.61
N ILE A 204 1.45 -8.28 -10.47
CA ILE A 204 1.42 -9.67 -10.02
C ILE A 204 0.56 -10.52 -10.94
N ASN A 205 0.59 -11.84 -10.77
CA ASN A 205 -0.20 -12.79 -11.54
C ASN A 205 -0.04 -12.57 -13.06
N TYR A 206 1.21 -12.45 -13.51
CA TYR A 206 1.53 -12.44 -14.93
C TYR A 206 1.16 -13.80 -15.52
N THR A 207 0.22 -13.76 -16.47
CA THR A 207 -0.34 -14.93 -17.13
C THR A 207 -0.25 -14.71 -18.64
N GLU A 208 0.43 -15.61 -19.34
CA GLU A 208 0.48 -15.62 -20.80
C GLU A 208 -0.86 -16.09 -21.34
N LEU A 209 -1.34 -15.45 -22.41
CA LEU A 209 -2.57 -15.86 -23.08
C LEU A 209 -2.31 -17.14 -23.87
N ASP A 210 -3.14 -18.17 -23.67
CA ASP A 210 -3.10 -19.43 -24.42
C ASP A 210 -3.13 -19.17 -25.94
N GLU A 211 -3.94 -18.19 -26.35
CA GLU A 211 -4.02 -17.66 -27.70
C GLU A 211 -3.72 -16.15 -27.70
N PRO A 212 -2.52 -15.71 -28.10
CA PRO A 212 -2.19 -14.29 -28.20
C PRO A 212 -3.07 -13.54 -29.21
N ILE A 213 -3.73 -12.47 -28.76
CA ILE A 213 -4.61 -11.65 -29.60
C ILE A 213 -3.75 -10.85 -30.59
N THR A 214 -3.68 -11.33 -31.83
CA THR A 214 -2.83 -10.71 -32.86
C THR A 214 -3.40 -9.39 -33.38
N LEU A 215 -2.51 -8.50 -33.87
CA LEU A 215 -2.93 -7.29 -34.60
C LEU A 215 -3.85 -7.61 -35.79
N LYS A 216 -3.68 -8.76 -36.44
CA LYS A 216 -4.58 -9.21 -37.50
C LYS A 216 -5.99 -9.45 -36.96
N GLU A 217 -6.14 -10.19 -35.85
CA GLU A 217 -7.44 -10.43 -35.23
C GLU A 217 -8.13 -9.12 -34.79
N ILE A 218 -7.36 -8.18 -34.23
CA ILE A 218 -7.84 -6.84 -33.88
C ILE A 218 -8.36 -6.10 -35.14
N GLN A 219 -7.66 -6.22 -36.27
CA GLN A 219 -8.07 -5.64 -37.55
C GLN A 219 -9.28 -6.34 -38.18
N ASP A 220 -9.40 -7.66 -38.03
CA ASP A 220 -10.55 -8.43 -38.50
C ASP A 220 -11.82 -8.02 -37.71
N LYS A 221 -11.69 -7.64 -36.43
CA LYS A 221 -12.80 -7.10 -35.60
C LYS A 221 -13.04 -5.59 -35.73
N GLN A 222 -12.41 -4.90 -36.70
CA GLN A 222 -12.41 -3.43 -36.77
C GLN A 222 -13.80 -2.77 -36.83
N GLY A 223 -14.82 -3.45 -37.39
CA GLY A 223 -16.19 -2.94 -37.42
C GLY A 223 -16.76 -2.73 -36.02
N SER A 224 -16.63 -3.75 -35.16
CA SER A 224 -17.07 -3.69 -33.76
C SER A 224 -16.27 -2.66 -32.95
N ILE A 225 -14.95 -2.60 -33.16
CA ILE A 225 -14.07 -1.64 -32.48
C ILE A 225 -14.46 -0.19 -32.84
N ARG A 226 -14.76 0.10 -34.11
CA ARG A 226 -15.27 1.42 -34.55
C ARG A 226 -16.59 1.77 -33.90
N THR A 227 -17.51 0.81 -33.76
CA THR A 227 -18.80 1.01 -33.09
C THR A 227 -18.64 1.34 -31.61
N ILE A 228 -17.81 0.59 -30.87
CA ILE A 228 -17.48 0.86 -29.46
C ILE A 228 -16.84 2.25 -29.33
N LYS A 229 -15.86 2.57 -30.17
CA LYS A 229 -15.21 3.89 -30.20
C LYS A 229 -16.22 5.02 -30.39
N SER A 230 -17.09 4.90 -31.39
CA SER A 230 -18.11 5.92 -31.69
C SER A 230 -19.15 6.08 -30.58
N ALA A 231 -19.48 5.00 -29.86
CA ALA A 231 -20.38 5.05 -28.71
C ALA A 231 -19.75 5.80 -27.53
N LEU A 232 -18.47 5.53 -27.23
CA LEU A 232 -17.72 6.22 -26.18
C LEU A 232 -17.48 7.71 -26.52
N ASP A 233 -17.11 8.01 -27.76
CA ASP A 233 -16.95 9.40 -28.23
C ASP A 233 -18.25 10.20 -28.10
N LYS A 234 -19.40 9.58 -28.44
CA LYS A 234 -20.72 10.20 -28.27
C LYS A 234 -21.13 10.34 -26.80
N LYS A 235 -20.76 9.39 -25.94
CA LYS A 235 -21.07 9.42 -24.50
C LYS A 235 -20.31 10.54 -23.77
N TYR A 236 -19.08 10.82 -24.19
CA TYR A 236 -18.17 11.75 -23.50
C TYR A 236 -17.84 13.03 -24.27
N ASP A 237 -18.51 13.27 -25.40
CA ASP A 237 -18.57 14.49 -26.21
C ASP A 237 -17.26 15.32 -26.26
N GLY A 238 -16.36 14.91 -27.15
CA GLY A 238 -15.10 15.62 -27.41
C GLY A 238 -14.00 15.45 -26.35
N LYS A 239 -14.30 14.86 -25.18
CA LYS A 239 -13.28 14.59 -24.14
C LYS A 239 -12.42 13.36 -24.47
N SER A 240 -11.19 13.36 -23.96
CA SER A 240 -10.26 12.23 -24.10
C SER A 240 -10.80 10.96 -23.47
N ILE A 241 -10.81 9.86 -24.21
CA ILE A 241 -11.19 8.53 -23.71
C ILE A 241 -10.02 7.53 -23.65
N TYR A 242 -8.82 7.96 -24.07
CA TYR A 242 -7.57 7.18 -23.98
C TYR A 242 -7.65 5.78 -24.61
N PHE A 243 -8.34 5.70 -25.75
CA PHE A 243 -8.60 4.47 -26.48
C PHE A 243 -7.29 3.85 -27.02
N PRO A 244 -7.13 2.51 -26.98
CA PRO A 244 -5.82 1.88 -27.20
C PRO A 244 -5.43 1.74 -28.68
N PHE A 245 -6.31 2.20 -29.57
CA PHE A 245 -6.19 2.02 -31.02
C PHE A 245 -6.40 3.34 -31.77
N GLN A 246 -5.59 3.57 -32.80
CA GLN A 246 -5.84 4.58 -33.81
C GLN A 246 -6.94 4.09 -34.76
N ILE A 247 -7.97 4.92 -34.96
CA ILE A 247 -9.15 4.61 -35.77
C ILE A 247 -9.20 5.55 -37.00
N PRO A 248 -8.29 5.38 -37.98
CA PRO A 248 -8.33 6.16 -39.23
C PRO A 248 -9.59 5.81 -40.05
N LYS A 249 -10.19 6.78 -40.74
CA LYS A 249 -11.47 6.59 -41.46
C LYS A 249 -11.45 5.47 -42.50
N GLU A 250 -10.37 5.40 -43.30
CA GLU A 250 -10.29 4.53 -44.49
C GLU A 250 -9.18 3.47 -44.42
N LYS A 251 -8.40 3.44 -43.34
CA LYS A 251 -7.30 2.47 -43.16
C LYS A 251 -7.64 1.47 -42.06
N VAL A 252 -6.96 0.32 -42.08
CA VAL A 252 -7.02 -0.66 -40.99
C VAL A 252 -6.58 -0.04 -39.67
N ILE A 253 -7.13 -0.56 -38.57
CA ILE A 253 -6.82 -0.13 -37.21
C ILE A 253 -5.36 -0.47 -36.86
N GLN A 254 -4.74 0.39 -36.05
CA GLN A 254 -3.38 0.22 -35.52
C GLN A 254 -3.37 0.51 -34.01
N PRO A 255 -2.39 0.00 -33.24
CA PRO A 255 -2.15 0.43 -31.86
C PRO A 255 -1.96 1.95 -31.75
N ALA A 256 -2.32 2.53 -30.60
CA ALA A 256 -2.08 3.93 -30.30
C ALA A 256 -0.56 4.23 -30.26
N GLN A 257 -0.05 4.93 -31.29
CA GLN A 257 1.37 5.30 -31.33
C GLN A 257 1.73 6.28 -30.21
N GLY A 258 2.83 6.01 -29.51
CA GLY A 258 3.34 6.83 -28.42
C GLY A 258 2.58 6.71 -27.08
N ALA A 259 1.54 5.88 -27.00
CA ALA A 259 0.85 5.60 -25.74
C ALA A 259 1.50 4.40 -25.03
N TYR A 260 2.13 4.64 -23.88
CA TYR A 260 2.68 3.59 -23.03
C TYR A 260 1.57 2.75 -22.39
N LEU A 261 0.67 3.39 -21.63
CA LEU A 261 -0.57 2.81 -21.13
C LEU A 261 -1.76 3.43 -21.88
N SER A 262 -2.85 2.68 -22.03
CA SER A 262 -4.14 3.14 -22.53
C SER A 262 -5.29 2.48 -21.76
N LYS A 263 -6.48 3.09 -21.74
CA LYS A 263 -7.67 2.39 -21.27
C LYS A 263 -8.03 1.29 -22.26
N MET A 264 -8.45 0.15 -21.74
CA MET A 264 -9.02 -0.94 -22.52
C MET A 264 -10.48 -1.07 -22.10
N PRO A 265 -11.45 -0.37 -22.73
CA PRO A 265 -12.83 -0.37 -22.25
C PRO A 265 -13.40 -1.79 -22.14
N LYS A 266 -14.25 -2.09 -21.13
CA LYS A 266 -14.79 -3.45 -20.94
C LYS A 266 -15.40 -4.03 -22.22
N ALA A 267 -16.20 -3.24 -22.93
CA ALA A 267 -16.83 -3.65 -24.19
C ALA A 267 -15.81 -4.03 -25.30
N LEU A 268 -14.56 -3.56 -25.22
CA LEU A 268 -13.46 -3.92 -26.10
C LEU A 268 -12.78 -5.23 -25.67
N VAL A 269 -12.67 -5.47 -24.36
CA VAL A 269 -12.19 -6.76 -23.80
C VAL A 269 -13.17 -7.88 -24.18
N ASP A 270 -14.48 -7.63 -24.08
CA ASP A 270 -15.55 -8.57 -24.41
C ASP A 270 -15.57 -9.01 -25.90
N LEU A 271 -14.79 -8.37 -26.78
CA LEU A 271 -14.60 -8.84 -28.17
C LEU A 271 -13.66 -10.07 -28.28
N PHE A 272 -12.94 -10.43 -27.23
CA PHE A 272 -11.92 -11.48 -27.22
C PHE A 272 -12.30 -12.59 -26.21
N PRO A 273 -13.30 -13.42 -26.53
CA PRO A 273 -13.92 -14.32 -25.55
C PRO A 273 -12.96 -15.37 -24.96
N THR A 274 -11.97 -15.86 -25.72
CA THR A 274 -10.93 -16.76 -25.20
C THR A 274 -10.15 -16.11 -24.06
N ALA A 275 -9.68 -14.87 -24.27
CA ALA A 275 -8.95 -14.11 -23.25
C ALA A 275 -9.85 -13.74 -22.05
N VAL A 276 -11.14 -13.46 -22.26
CA VAL A 276 -12.11 -13.23 -21.17
C VAL A 276 -12.33 -14.51 -20.36
N GLN A 277 -12.46 -15.66 -21.02
CA GLN A 277 -12.61 -16.96 -20.37
C GLN A 277 -11.37 -17.30 -19.54
N GLN A 278 -10.18 -17.19 -20.14
CA GLN A 278 -8.92 -17.44 -19.45
C GLN A 278 -8.74 -16.48 -18.26
N LEU A 279 -9.03 -15.18 -18.43
CA LEU A 279 -9.01 -14.21 -17.34
C LEU A 279 -9.96 -14.59 -16.18
N GLY A 280 -11.15 -15.11 -16.49
CA GLY A 280 -12.08 -15.61 -15.48
C GLY A 280 -11.63 -16.87 -14.73
N VAL A 281 -10.71 -17.65 -15.33
CA VAL A 281 -10.12 -18.87 -14.73
C VAL A 281 -8.86 -18.51 -13.93
N ASP A 282 -7.91 -17.81 -14.55
CA ASP A 282 -6.55 -17.61 -14.03
C ASP A 282 -6.42 -16.43 -13.06
N ILE A 283 -7.36 -15.47 -13.07
CA ILE A 283 -7.53 -14.51 -11.96
C ILE A 283 -8.39 -15.11 -10.84
N ALA A 284 -9.10 -16.21 -11.11
CA ALA A 284 -10.06 -16.88 -10.24
C ALA A 284 -11.32 -16.03 -9.89
N PRO A 285 -12.45 -16.65 -9.50
CA PRO A 285 -13.78 -16.07 -9.69
C PRO A 285 -14.25 -15.06 -8.62
N GLU A 286 -13.35 -14.45 -7.86
CA GLU A 286 -13.74 -13.49 -6.80
C GLU A 286 -14.26 -12.16 -7.38
N ILE A 287 -13.87 -11.79 -8.61
CA ILE A 287 -14.31 -10.54 -9.24
C ILE A 287 -15.56 -10.72 -10.13
N SER A 288 -15.85 -11.94 -10.60
CA SER A 288 -16.99 -12.21 -11.49
C SER A 288 -18.33 -12.37 -10.75
N HIS A 289 -18.30 -12.52 -9.42
CA HIS A 289 -19.49 -12.65 -8.57
C HIS A 289 -19.94 -11.34 -7.89
N ILE A 290 -19.30 -10.19 -8.16
CA ILE A 290 -19.78 -8.87 -7.72
C ILE A 290 -20.95 -8.40 -8.60
N LYS A 291 -22.05 -9.16 -8.57
CA LYS A 291 -23.37 -8.74 -9.04
C LYS A 291 -24.25 -8.46 -7.81
N SER A 292 -24.40 -7.17 -7.50
CA SER A 292 -25.02 -6.59 -6.29
C SER A 292 -24.03 -6.39 -5.11
N PRO A 293 -24.22 -5.33 -4.31
CA PRO A 293 -23.24 -4.91 -3.31
C PRO A 293 -23.22 -5.86 -2.10
N ILE A 294 -22.05 -6.40 -1.78
CA ILE A 294 -21.88 -7.23 -0.59
C ILE A 294 -21.63 -6.32 0.62
N THR A 295 -22.71 -6.00 1.31
CA THR A 295 -22.67 -5.74 2.76
C THR A 295 -22.08 -6.97 3.47
N SER A 296 -21.23 -6.70 4.47
CA SER A 296 -20.52 -7.67 5.33
C SER A 296 -21.20 -9.02 5.60
N ARG A 297 -20.45 -10.13 5.47
CA ARG A 297 -19.99 -10.95 6.62
C ARG A 297 -19.19 -12.20 6.21
N LEU A 298 -18.30 -12.63 7.10
CA LEU A 298 -17.45 -13.82 7.01
C LEU A 298 -18.24 -15.14 7.13
N ALA A 299 -17.75 -16.22 6.50
CA ALA A 299 -17.92 -17.59 7.01
C ALA A 299 -16.90 -18.60 6.44
N THR A 300 -15.85 -18.87 7.22
CA THR A 300 -15.38 -20.20 7.72
C THR A 300 -15.51 -21.50 6.93
N TYR A 301 -14.71 -22.46 7.40
CA TYR A 301 -14.41 -23.75 6.77
C TYR A 301 -13.75 -24.63 7.96
N LYS A 302 -13.14 -25.85 7.85
CA LYS A 302 -12.29 -26.62 8.86
C LYS A 302 -11.03 -27.46 8.34
N PRO A 303 -9.73 -27.07 8.49
CA PRO A 303 -8.56 -27.64 7.73
C PRO A 303 -7.89 -28.94 8.22
N THR A 304 -7.13 -29.60 7.32
CA THR A 304 -6.16 -30.69 7.63
C THR A 304 -4.93 -30.79 6.70
N SER A 305 -3.71 -30.74 7.26
CA SER A 305 -2.42 -31.09 6.62
C SER A 305 -2.16 -32.62 6.69
N PRO A 306 -1.19 -33.24 5.96
CA PRO A 306 0.27 -33.01 6.13
C PRO A 306 1.12 -33.08 4.84
N LYS A 307 2.45 -32.85 4.96
CA LYS A 307 3.42 -32.84 3.85
C LYS A 307 4.66 -33.70 4.19
N PRO A 308 5.09 -34.65 3.33
CA PRO A 308 6.40 -35.32 3.42
C PRO A 308 7.47 -34.70 2.48
N PRO A 309 8.77 -35.07 2.61
CA PRO A 309 9.86 -34.13 2.33
C PRO A 309 10.73 -34.45 1.10
N ALA A 310 11.55 -33.48 0.68
CA ALA A 310 12.77 -33.68 -0.10
C ALA A 310 13.79 -32.56 0.22
N GLU A 311 15.08 -32.87 0.08
CA GLU A 311 16.21 -32.10 0.63
C GLU A 311 16.79 -31.07 -0.34
N SER A 312 17.32 -29.96 0.18
CA SER A 312 18.73 -29.58 -0.02
C SER A 312 19.11 -28.32 0.79
N SER A 313 20.16 -28.44 1.62
CA SER A 313 20.95 -27.29 2.11
C SER A 313 21.66 -26.63 0.92
N TYR A 314 21.99 -25.34 0.92
CA TYR A 314 22.59 -24.53 2.00
C TYR A 314 22.13 -23.07 1.92
N GLY A 315 21.82 -22.44 3.07
CA GLY A 315 21.53 -21.00 3.14
C GLY A 315 20.69 -20.53 4.34
N ILE A 316 19.98 -21.43 5.03
CA ILE A 316 18.96 -21.07 6.04
C ILE A 316 19.52 -20.97 7.47
N GLN A 317 20.50 -21.80 7.84
CA GLN A 317 20.97 -21.97 9.23
C GLN A 317 21.58 -20.70 9.87
N THR A 318 22.06 -19.73 9.10
CA THR A 318 22.62 -18.49 9.67
C THR A 318 21.58 -17.53 10.19
N ASP A 319 20.36 -17.53 9.64
CA ASP A 319 19.30 -16.62 10.08
C ASP A 319 18.53 -17.20 11.29
N GLU A 320 18.32 -18.51 11.34
CA GLU A 320 17.65 -19.17 12.47
C GLU A 320 18.42 -19.02 13.80
N LYS A 321 19.74 -19.27 13.80
CA LYS A 321 20.58 -19.07 15.01
C LYS A 321 20.55 -17.62 15.49
N LYS A 322 20.57 -16.66 14.56
CA LYS A 322 20.55 -15.22 14.83
C LYS A 322 19.20 -14.75 15.35
N LYS A 323 18.11 -15.23 14.75
CA LYS A 323 16.72 -15.02 15.20
C LYS A 323 16.54 -15.55 16.63
N LYS A 324 16.93 -16.81 16.89
CA LYS A 324 16.87 -17.43 18.22
C LYS A 324 17.67 -16.66 19.27
N ALA A 325 18.88 -16.19 18.95
CA ALA A 325 19.68 -15.38 19.87
C ALA A 325 19.04 -14.00 20.16
N THR A 326 18.27 -13.47 19.22
CA THR A 326 17.50 -12.21 19.38
C THR A 326 16.27 -12.45 20.26
N GLU A 327 15.51 -13.53 20.02
CA GLU A 327 14.34 -13.93 20.82
C GLU A 327 14.74 -14.19 22.30
N LEU A 328 15.78 -15.00 22.53
CA LEU A 328 16.31 -15.28 23.87
C LEU A 328 16.75 -13.99 24.62
N ARG A 329 17.24 -12.97 23.90
CA ARG A 329 17.59 -11.67 24.49
C ARG A 329 16.36 -10.90 24.95
N GLY A 330 15.28 -10.93 24.16
CA GLY A 330 13.98 -10.35 24.56
C GLY A 330 13.43 -11.03 25.81
N MET A 331 13.40 -12.36 25.80
CA MET A 331 12.93 -13.19 26.92
C MET A 331 13.71 -12.88 28.21
N ALA A 332 15.05 -12.85 28.14
CA ALA A 332 15.88 -12.56 29.31
C ALA A 332 15.65 -11.15 29.90
N LEU A 333 15.36 -10.15 29.06
CA LEU A 333 15.05 -8.78 29.52
C LEU A 333 13.64 -8.70 30.14
N ALA A 334 12.64 -9.32 29.50
CA ALA A 334 11.28 -9.41 30.02
C ALA A 334 11.24 -10.10 31.40
N THR A 335 11.90 -11.25 31.53
CA THR A 335 12.06 -11.96 32.81
C THR A 335 12.72 -11.06 33.87
N ASN A 336 13.86 -10.44 33.55
CA ASN A 336 14.57 -9.59 34.52
C ASN A 336 13.75 -8.37 34.97
N TYR A 337 12.95 -7.79 34.08
CA TYR A 337 12.01 -6.71 34.40
C TYR A 337 10.92 -7.17 35.38
N LEU A 338 10.33 -8.35 35.15
CA LEU A 338 9.26 -8.90 36.00
C LEU A 338 9.77 -9.40 37.36
N GLU A 339 10.94 -10.04 37.41
CA GLU A 339 11.60 -10.45 38.65
C GLU A 339 11.88 -9.23 39.56
N LYS A 340 12.33 -8.11 38.99
CA LYS A 340 12.53 -6.83 39.72
C LYS A 340 11.23 -6.26 40.30
N LEU A 341 10.08 -6.55 39.68
CA LEU A 341 8.76 -6.19 40.19
C LEU A 341 8.22 -7.21 41.22
N GLY A 342 8.97 -8.28 41.49
CA GLY A 342 8.64 -9.30 42.49
C GLY A 342 7.76 -10.44 41.97
N TYR A 343 7.72 -10.68 40.66
CA TYR A 343 7.06 -11.84 40.07
C TYR A 343 8.02 -13.05 40.00
N ALA A 344 7.48 -14.25 40.19
CA ALA A 344 8.10 -15.49 39.73
C ALA A 344 7.75 -15.70 38.25
N VAL A 345 8.72 -15.99 37.39
CA VAL A 345 8.55 -16.05 35.93
C VAL A 345 8.91 -17.43 35.39
N GLU A 346 8.10 -17.94 34.47
CA GLU A 346 8.24 -19.25 33.83
C GLU A 346 8.13 -19.12 32.30
N ASP A 347 9.05 -19.76 31.58
CA ASP A 347 9.01 -19.83 30.11
C ASP A 347 8.02 -20.91 29.65
N VAL A 348 6.98 -20.47 28.94
CA VAL A 348 5.92 -21.32 28.39
C VAL A 348 5.82 -21.22 26.86
N SER A 349 6.76 -20.56 26.19
CA SER A 349 6.78 -20.30 24.74
C SER A 349 6.68 -21.57 23.86
N SER A 350 7.08 -22.73 24.39
CA SER A 350 6.93 -24.03 23.73
C SER A 350 5.49 -24.58 23.73
N GLN A 351 4.61 -24.05 24.59
CA GLN A 351 3.23 -24.51 24.78
C GLN A 351 2.29 -23.86 23.77
N LYS A 352 2.16 -24.51 22.61
CA LYS A 352 1.30 -24.04 21.50
C LYS A 352 -0.15 -23.81 21.99
N ARG A 353 -0.70 -22.65 21.61
CA ARG A 353 -2.06 -22.13 21.91
C ARG A 353 -2.25 -21.40 23.25
N LEU A 354 -1.21 -21.13 24.04
CA LEU A 354 -1.38 -20.24 25.21
C LEU A 354 -1.58 -18.76 24.83
N GLY A 355 -0.94 -18.30 23.76
CA GLY A 355 -1.02 -16.89 23.32
C GLY A 355 -0.05 -15.95 24.04
N TYR A 356 0.99 -16.48 24.68
CA TYR A 356 2.04 -15.70 25.31
C TYR A 356 3.29 -16.58 25.55
N ASP A 357 4.44 -15.94 25.73
CA ASP A 357 5.74 -16.61 25.87
C ASP A 357 6.14 -16.90 27.33
N LEU A 358 5.87 -15.97 28.26
CA LEU A 358 6.21 -16.11 29.69
C LEU A 358 4.94 -16.03 30.56
N ARG A 359 4.86 -16.89 31.58
CA ARG A 359 3.90 -16.77 32.68
C ARG A 359 4.60 -16.10 33.86
N ALA A 360 4.07 -14.98 34.35
CA ALA A 360 4.55 -14.34 35.57
C ALA A 360 3.48 -14.38 36.66
N VAL A 361 3.86 -14.72 37.90
CA VAL A 361 2.93 -14.89 39.03
C VAL A 361 3.43 -14.14 40.27
N LYS A 362 2.55 -13.42 40.96
CA LYS A 362 2.85 -12.69 42.19
C LYS A 362 1.65 -12.71 43.14
N GLY A 363 1.71 -13.58 44.16
CA GLY A 363 0.52 -13.88 44.98
C GLY A 363 -0.56 -14.50 44.09
N ASP A 364 -1.74 -13.91 44.09
CA ASP A 364 -2.87 -14.32 43.24
C ASP A 364 -2.85 -13.66 41.84
N GLU A 365 -1.97 -12.69 41.59
CA GLU A 365 -1.87 -12.00 40.28
C GLU A 365 -1.10 -12.86 39.26
N VAL A 366 -1.74 -13.19 38.14
CA VAL A 366 -1.16 -13.92 37.01
C VAL A 366 -1.09 -13.03 35.78
N VAL A 367 0.05 -13.04 35.09
CA VAL A 367 0.30 -12.25 33.88
C VAL A 367 0.84 -13.15 32.77
N GLY A 368 0.17 -13.17 31.62
CA GLY A 368 0.70 -13.74 30.38
C GLY A 368 1.44 -12.67 29.59
N VAL A 369 2.69 -12.95 29.23
CA VAL A 369 3.62 -11.97 28.66
C VAL A 369 4.06 -12.41 27.27
N GLU A 370 3.75 -11.62 26.26
CA GLU A 370 4.14 -11.84 24.87
C GLU A 370 5.40 -11.04 24.54
N VAL A 371 6.44 -11.67 24.00
CA VAL A 371 7.79 -11.09 23.92
C VAL A 371 8.28 -10.93 22.48
N LYS A 372 8.27 -9.70 21.97
CA LYS A 372 8.67 -9.39 20.58
C LYS A 372 10.06 -8.75 20.53
N ALA A 373 11.04 -9.52 20.05
CA ALA A 373 12.45 -9.11 19.97
C ALA A 373 12.90 -8.75 18.53
N SER A 374 13.71 -7.70 18.37
CA SER A 374 14.20 -7.24 17.05
C SER A 374 15.54 -6.52 17.10
N ILE A 375 16.40 -6.81 16.12
CA ILE A 375 17.66 -6.08 15.88
C ILE A 375 17.40 -4.67 15.32
N MET A 376 16.37 -4.52 14.49
CA MET A 376 15.95 -3.22 13.93
C MET A 376 14.94 -2.54 14.86
N SER A 377 14.90 -1.20 14.87
CA SER A 377 13.81 -0.43 15.48
C SER A 377 12.46 -0.83 14.90
N ARG A 378 11.43 -1.00 15.75
CA ARG A 378 10.08 -1.40 15.36
C ARG A 378 9.06 -0.35 15.79
N ILE A 379 8.09 -0.06 14.94
CA ILE A 379 6.87 0.69 15.32
C ILE A 379 5.65 -0.22 15.41
N GLU A 380 5.74 -1.41 14.81
CA GLU A 380 4.73 -2.47 14.73
C GLU A 380 5.41 -3.81 14.99
N VAL A 381 4.65 -4.79 15.50
CA VAL A 381 5.10 -6.15 15.77
C VAL A 381 4.11 -7.16 15.19
N ALA A 382 4.62 -8.27 14.68
CA ALA A 382 3.78 -9.37 14.20
C ALA A 382 3.28 -10.17 15.40
N VAL A 383 1.95 -10.27 15.55
CA VAL A 383 1.27 -11.03 16.60
C VAL A 383 0.40 -12.12 15.99
N THR A 384 0.28 -13.28 16.65
CA THR A 384 -0.60 -14.36 16.19
C THR A 384 -2.01 -14.23 16.75
N THR A 385 -2.98 -14.91 16.13
CA THR A 385 -4.38 -14.91 16.59
C THR A 385 -4.52 -15.32 18.05
N ALA A 386 -3.72 -16.28 18.53
CA ALA A 386 -3.79 -16.73 19.92
C ALA A 386 -3.30 -15.67 20.91
N GLU A 387 -2.32 -14.85 20.51
CA GLU A 387 -1.80 -13.74 21.33
C GLU A 387 -2.81 -12.60 21.43
N VAL A 388 -3.49 -12.30 20.32
CA VAL A 388 -4.59 -11.34 20.27
C VAL A 388 -5.78 -11.85 21.10
N GLU A 389 -6.19 -13.11 20.92
CA GLU A 389 -7.27 -13.73 21.69
C GLU A 389 -6.96 -13.67 23.20
N TYR A 390 -5.76 -14.08 23.64
CA TYR A 390 -5.35 -14.02 25.04
C TYR A 390 -5.38 -12.59 25.60
N ALA A 391 -4.86 -11.62 24.83
CA ALA A 391 -4.85 -10.21 25.18
C ALA A 391 -6.26 -9.60 25.31
N GLN A 392 -7.22 -10.05 24.49
CA GLN A 392 -8.60 -9.58 24.49
C GLN A 392 -9.48 -10.19 25.60
N ILE A 393 -9.13 -11.39 26.10
CA ILE A 393 -9.83 -12.04 27.23
C ILE A 393 -9.20 -11.74 28.61
N ALA A 394 -8.06 -11.04 28.64
CA ALA A 394 -7.43 -10.59 29.88
C ALA A 394 -8.29 -9.54 30.61
N GLY A 395 -8.22 -9.52 31.95
CA GLY A 395 -9.09 -8.71 32.79
C GLY A 395 -8.79 -8.88 34.27
N GLU A 396 -9.75 -9.37 35.05
CA GLU A 396 -9.64 -9.46 36.51
C GLU A 396 -8.90 -10.72 37.01
N GLU A 397 -9.08 -11.88 36.36
CA GLU A 397 -8.46 -13.15 36.81
C GLU A 397 -7.00 -13.32 36.35
N PHE A 398 -6.63 -12.67 35.24
CA PHE A 398 -5.26 -12.63 34.71
C PHE A 398 -5.09 -11.42 33.79
N ARG A 399 -3.84 -10.95 33.67
CA ARG A 399 -3.47 -9.75 32.91
C ARG A 399 -2.61 -10.10 31.70
N SER A 400 -2.62 -9.22 30.70
CA SER A 400 -1.76 -9.30 29.52
C SER A 400 -0.61 -8.29 29.61
N LEU A 401 0.55 -8.66 29.08
CA LEU A 401 1.69 -7.76 28.94
C LEU A 401 2.35 -7.97 27.57
N LEU A 402 2.30 -6.95 26.71
CA LEU A 402 3.12 -6.94 25.49
C LEU A 402 4.49 -6.35 25.83
N TYR A 403 5.55 -7.14 25.67
CA TYR A 403 6.92 -6.74 25.96
C TYR A 403 7.76 -6.71 24.67
N VAL A 404 8.15 -5.52 24.23
CA VAL A 404 8.88 -5.32 22.96
C VAL A 404 10.31 -4.84 23.25
N VAL A 405 11.29 -5.56 22.72
CA VAL A 405 12.69 -5.15 22.74
C VAL A 405 13.17 -4.98 21.30
N ASP A 406 13.43 -3.74 20.89
CA ASP A 406 13.98 -3.45 19.56
C ASP A 406 15.38 -2.83 19.64
N GLN A 407 16.03 -2.60 18.50
CA GLN A 407 17.42 -2.09 18.45
C GLN A 407 18.44 -2.97 19.20
N ILE A 408 18.21 -4.29 19.25
CA ILE A 408 19.16 -5.26 19.83
C ILE A 408 20.42 -5.31 18.98
N VAL A 409 21.58 -5.08 19.59
CA VAL A 409 22.86 -5.29 18.92
C VAL A 409 23.14 -6.80 18.90
N CYS A 410 23.33 -7.36 17.72
CA CYS A 410 23.62 -8.79 17.55
C CYS A 410 24.88 -8.95 16.71
N THR A 411 25.95 -9.47 17.33
CA THR A 411 27.23 -9.76 16.67
C THR A 411 27.44 -11.26 16.54
N LYS A 412 28.11 -11.69 15.47
CA LYS A 412 28.51 -13.10 15.29
C LYS A 412 29.84 -13.32 16.01
N ASP A 413 29.94 -14.39 16.79
CA ASP A 413 31.16 -14.81 17.47
C ASP A 413 31.35 -16.32 17.29
N GLY A 414 32.33 -16.72 16.48
CA GLY A 414 32.45 -18.10 16.00
C GLY A 414 31.19 -18.57 15.27
N ASP A 415 30.61 -19.68 15.75
CA ASP A 415 29.35 -20.27 15.25
C ASP A 415 28.10 -19.86 16.05
N GLU A 416 28.25 -18.93 16.99
CA GLU A 416 27.19 -18.39 17.84
C GLU A 416 26.92 -16.90 17.57
N TYR A 417 25.84 -16.39 18.14
CA TYR A 417 25.46 -14.98 18.07
C TYR A 417 25.37 -14.42 19.48
N LYS A 418 26.14 -13.36 19.76
CA LYS A 418 26.09 -12.62 21.02
C LYS A 418 25.19 -11.40 20.86
N THR A 419 24.33 -11.18 21.84
CA THR A 419 23.36 -10.08 21.84
C THR A 419 23.56 -9.14 23.03
N SER A 420 23.41 -7.85 22.80
CA SER A 420 23.58 -6.80 23.80
C SER A 420 22.68 -5.59 23.50
N GLY A 421 22.55 -4.69 24.48
CA GLY A 421 21.62 -3.57 24.39
C GLY A 421 20.16 -4.04 24.24
N GLY A 422 19.41 -3.32 23.40
CA GLY A 422 17.96 -3.42 23.29
C GLY A 422 17.27 -2.23 23.96
N ARG A 423 16.30 -1.63 23.27
CA ARG A 423 15.39 -0.61 23.79
C ARG A 423 14.09 -1.31 24.19
N GLU A 424 13.90 -1.42 25.50
CA GLU A 424 12.72 -2.02 26.13
C GLU A 424 11.52 -1.06 26.05
N ARG A 425 10.36 -1.57 25.64
CA ARG A 425 9.06 -0.89 25.67
C ARG A 425 8.00 -1.92 26.02
N PHE A 426 7.07 -1.58 26.90
CA PHE A 426 6.08 -2.52 27.39
C PHE A 426 4.71 -1.86 27.59
N TRP A 427 3.67 -2.66 27.39
CA TRP A 427 2.27 -2.26 27.55
C TRP A 427 1.59 -3.27 28.46
N TRP A 428 1.37 -2.86 29.72
CA TRP A 428 0.53 -3.57 30.66
C TRP A 428 -0.93 -3.45 30.25
N ASP A 429 -1.70 -4.51 30.51
CA ASP A 429 -3.11 -4.64 30.11
C ASP A 429 -3.27 -4.41 28.60
N TRP A 430 -2.31 -4.95 27.82
CA TRP A 430 -2.35 -4.87 26.37
C TRP A 430 -3.59 -5.58 25.85
N ASN A 431 -4.50 -4.80 25.26
CA ASN A 431 -5.72 -5.27 24.66
C ASN A 431 -5.85 -4.62 23.28
N PRO A 432 -5.44 -5.30 22.19
CA PRO A 432 -5.52 -4.76 20.84
C PRO A 432 -6.97 -4.82 20.32
N ASP A 433 -7.51 -3.66 19.95
CA ASP A 433 -8.75 -3.60 19.16
C ASP A 433 -8.51 -4.14 17.73
N GLU A 434 -9.57 -4.63 17.06
CA GLU A 434 -9.45 -5.17 15.69
C GLU A 434 -8.91 -4.12 14.70
N ASP A 435 -9.24 -2.84 14.90
CA ASP A 435 -8.79 -1.71 14.06
C ASP A 435 -7.28 -1.42 14.20
N SER A 436 -6.63 -1.87 15.29
CA SER A 436 -5.19 -1.76 15.53
C SER A 436 -4.38 -2.92 14.92
N LEU A 437 -5.05 -3.94 14.40
CA LEU A 437 -4.44 -5.16 13.87
C LEU A 437 -4.56 -5.21 12.34
N SER A 438 -3.43 -5.45 11.67
CA SER A 438 -3.42 -5.69 10.23
C SER A 438 -3.25 -7.19 9.96
N PRO A 439 -4.14 -7.85 9.20
CA PRO A 439 -4.00 -9.27 8.85
C PRO A 439 -2.71 -9.53 8.06
N ILE A 440 -1.82 -10.35 8.61
CA ILE A 440 -0.54 -10.72 7.98
C ILE A 440 -0.51 -12.15 7.42
N ASP A 441 -1.35 -13.04 7.94
CA ASP A 441 -1.48 -14.46 7.53
C ASP A 441 -2.95 -14.88 7.54
N TYR A 442 -3.41 -15.55 6.48
CA TYR A 442 -4.77 -16.06 6.37
C TYR A 442 -4.83 -17.57 6.62
N ARG A 443 -5.69 -18.01 7.55
CA ARG A 443 -5.97 -19.43 7.80
C ARG A 443 -7.30 -19.85 7.19
N PHE A 444 -7.21 -20.28 5.93
CA PHE A 444 -8.23 -21.02 5.20
C PHE A 444 -8.06 -22.54 5.37
N THR A 445 -9.12 -23.29 5.09
CA THR A 445 -9.64 -24.09 6.21
C THR A 445 -10.62 -25.17 5.68
N LEU A 446 -10.28 -26.28 4.99
CA LEU A 446 -11.24 -27.17 4.22
C LEU A 446 -12.69 -27.46 4.78
N PRO A 447 -13.80 -27.50 4.02
CA PRO A 447 -15.16 -27.76 4.54
C PRO A 447 -15.40 -29.22 4.96
N THR A 448 -16.44 -29.49 5.75
CA THR A 448 -16.83 -30.88 6.10
C THR A 448 -17.45 -31.58 4.89
N ALA A 449 -17.00 -32.80 4.61
CA ALA A 449 -17.44 -33.63 3.47
C ALA A 449 -18.85 -34.21 3.65
#